data_AF-A0A645J4I8-F1
#
_entry.id   AF-A0A645J4I8-F1
#
_cell.length_a   1.000
_cell.length_b   1.000
_cell.length_c   1.000
_cell.angle_alpha   90.00
_cell.angle_beta   90.00
_cell.angle_gamma   90.00
#
_symmetry.space_group_name_H-M   'P 1'
#
loop_
_entity.id
_entity.type
_entity.pdbx_description
1 polymer ?
#
loop_
_entity_poly.entity_id
_entity_poly.type
_entity_poly.pdbx_seq_one_letter_code
_entity_poly.pdbx_strand_id
1 'polypeptide(L)'
;MTEEQFQAMQTVESQLLADLTTYLTQPGVDQPLAKAIFDAHKKWLTFSWPTYTPQAHQGLGQMYVADERFTAYYDERSGNGATQALNEIIQHYTSK
;
A
#
# COMPACT_ATOMS: atom_id res chain seq x y z
N MET A 1 -11.15 -4.40 17.02
CA MET A 1 -10.10 -3.36 17.02
C MET A 1 -10.06 -2.76 18.42
N THR A 2 -8.96 -2.91 19.15
CA THR A 2 -8.72 -2.14 20.39
C THR A 2 -8.18 -0.75 20.03
N GLU A 3 -8.09 0.15 21.01
CA GLU A 3 -7.51 1.49 20.81
C GLU A 3 -6.04 1.40 20.36
N GLU A 4 -5.26 0.51 20.97
CA GLU A 4 -3.85 0.31 20.61
C GLU A 4 -3.71 -0.24 19.19
N GLN A 5 -4.60 -1.14 18.76
CA GLN A 5 -4.62 -1.65 17.39
C GLN A 5 -4.96 -0.54 16.39
N PHE A 6 -5.89 0.35 16.74
CA PHE A 6 -6.25 1.49 15.90
C PHE A 6 -5.09 2.50 15.76
N GLN A 7 -4.38 2.80 16.86
CA GLN A 7 -3.18 3.66 16.82
C GLN A 7 -2.04 3.03 15.99
N ALA A 8 -1.85 1.72 16.13
CA ALA A 8 -0.87 0.98 15.33
C ALA A 8 -1.23 0.99 13.84
N MET A 9 -2.51 0.84 13.50
CA MET A 9 -3.01 0.92 12.13
C MET A 9 -2.73 2.30 11.51
N GLN A 10 -3.04 3.39 12.21
CA GLN A 10 -2.76 4.76 11.75
C GLN A 10 -1.27 5.05 11.58
N THR A 11 -0.43 4.52 12.47
CA THR A 11 1.04 4.65 12.36
C THR A 11 1.55 3.95 11.10
N VAL A 12 1.09 2.72 10.84
CA VAL A 12 1.48 1.96 9.65
C VAL A 12 1.00 2.64 8.37
N GLU A 13 -0.21 3.19 8.38
CA GLU A 13 -0.75 3.95 7.26
C GLU A 13 0.06 5.22 6.96
N SER A 14 0.39 6.00 7.99
CA SER A 14 1.21 7.21 7.84
C SER A 14 2.58 6.89 7.25
N GLN A 15 3.20 5.79 7.70
CA GLN A 15 4.48 5.32 7.14
C GLN A 15 4.33 4.90 5.68
N LEU A 16 3.30 4.11 5.36
CA LEU A 16 3.01 3.68 3.98
C LEU A 16 2.87 4.89 3.04
N LEU A 17 2.12 5.91 3.44
CA LEU A 17 1.89 7.10 2.63
C LEU A 17 3.18 7.91 2.45
N ALA A 18 3.99 8.05 3.50
CA ALA A 18 5.28 8.75 3.41
C ALA A 18 6.27 8.02 2.49
N ASP A 19 6.31 6.69 2.57
CA ASP A 19 7.17 5.87 1.71
C ASP A 19 6.72 5.93 0.25
N LEU A 20 5.41 5.91 -0.02
CA LEU A 20 4.86 6.11 -1.37
C LEU A 20 5.24 7.47 -1.94
N THR A 21 5.12 8.55 -1.16
CA THR A 21 5.56 9.89 -1.58
C THR A 21 7.04 9.89 -1.94
N THR A 22 7.87 9.28 -1.09
CA THR A 22 9.32 9.18 -1.32
C THR A 22 9.61 8.39 -2.61
N TYR A 23 8.96 7.24 -2.79
CA TYR A 23 9.11 6.38 -3.95
C TYR A 23 8.80 7.09 -5.27
N LEU A 24 7.76 7.92 -5.32
CA LEU A 24 7.41 8.68 -6.52
C LEU A 24 8.44 9.77 -6.88
N THR A 25 9.10 10.37 -5.89
CA THR A 25 10.11 11.41 -6.13
C THR A 25 11.45 10.86 -6.61
N GLN A 26 11.66 9.55 -6.49
CA GLN A 26 12.91 8.86 -6.83
C GLN A 26 12.67 7.71 -7.82
N PRO A 27 12.23 8.01 -9.06
CA PRO A 27 11.99 6.97 -10.06
C PRO A 27 13.29 6.21 -10.36
N GLY A 28 13.32 4.93 -9.99
CA GLY A 28 14.44 4.01 -10.27
C GLY A 28 15.25 3.54 -9.06
N VAL A 29 14.91 3.95 -7.84
CA VAL A 29 15.69 3.60 -6.64
C VAL A 29 14.87 2.83 -5.60
N ASP A 30 15.50 1.76 -5.15
CA ASP A 30 15.22 0.94 -3.98
C ASP A 30 14.10 -0.10 -4.02
N GLN A 31 14.50 -1.29 -4.50
CA GLN A 31 13.91 -2.57 -4.10
C GLN A 31 13.65 -2.68 -2.59
N PRO A 32 14.53 -2.17 -1.68
CA PRO A 32 14.22 -2.06 -0.26
C PRO A 32 12.99 -1.20 0.08
N LEU A 33 12.83 -0.03 -0.53
CA LEU A 33 11.69 0.87 -0.28
C LEU A 33 10.40 0.27 -0.82
N ALA A 34 10.43 -0.29 -2.03
CA ALA A 34 9.29 -1.02 -2.59
C ALA A 34 8.87 -2.20 -1.68
N LYS A 35 9.85 -2.93 -1.12
CA LYS A 35 9.58 -4.01 -0.16
C LYS A 35 8.99 -3.49 1.15
N ALA A 36 9.48 -2.35 1.66
CA ALA A 36 8.95 -1.72 2.86
C ALA A 36 7.49 -1.27 2.66
N ILE A 37 7.17 -0.64 1.53
CA ILE A 37 5.79 -0.27 1.13
C ILE A 37 4.89 -1.51 1.10
N PHE A 38 5.35 -2.59 0.46
CA PHE A 38 4.59 -3.85 0.40
C PHE A 38 4.30 -4.43 1.79
N ASP A 39 5.32 -4.51 2.64
CA ASP A 39 5.20 -5.07 3.99
C ASP A 39 4.30 -4.18 4.88
N ALA A 40 4.42 -2.86 4.75
CA ALA A 40 3.57 -1.90 5.46
C ALA A 40 2.10 -2.05 5.04
N HIS A 41 1.81 -2.09 3.74
CA HIS A 41 0.44 -2.26 3.25
C HIS A 41 -0.13 -3.63 3.65
N LYS A 42 0.66 -4.70 3.53
CA LYS A 42 0.26 -6.03 4.03
C LYS A 42 -0.09 -6.00 5.51
N LYS A 43 0.76 -5.37 6.34
CA LYS A 43 0.50 -5.21 7.79
C LYS A 43 -0.77 -4.40 8.04
N TRP A 44 -0.97 -3.30 7.30
CA TRP A 44 -2.16 -2.48 7.40
C TRP A 44 -3.44 -3.29 7.14
N LEU A 45 -3.44 -4.15 6.11
CA LEU A 45 -4.56 -5.04 5.83
C LEU A 45 -4.84 -6.03 6.96
N THR A 46 -3.82 -6.54 7.65
CA THR A 46 -4.03 -7.52 8.76
C THR A 46 -4.76 -6.96 9.98
N PHE A 47 -4.90 -5.63 10.10
CA PHE A 47 -5.73 -5.05 11.17
C PHE A 47 -7.23 -5.22 10.92
N SER A 48 -7.65 -5.36 9.65
CA SER A 48 -9.06 -5.46 9.25
C SER A 48 -9.41 -6.80 8.60
N TRP A 49 -8.46 -7.44 7.92
CA TRP A 49 -8.66 -8.71 7.26
C TRP A 49 -8.52 -9.87 8.26
N PRO A 50 -9.52 -10.75 8.37
CA PRO A 50 -9.43 -11.93 9.24
C PRO A 50 -8.37 -12.94 8.75
N THR A 51 -8.05 -12.93 7.46
CA THR A 51 -7.01 -13.78 6.87
C THR A 51 -6.38 -13.09 5.68
N TYR A 52 -5.05 -13.05 5.64
CA TYR A 52 -4.29 -12.53 4.50
C TYR A 52 -4.03 -13.64 3.47
N THR A 53 -4.26 -13.35 2.20
CA THR A 53 -3.77 -14.16 1.08
C THR A 53 -3.12 -13.27 0.02
N PRO A 54 -2.04 -13.71 -0.66
CA PRO A 54 -1.45 -12.97 -1.78
C PRO A 54 -2.48 -12.65 -2.88
N GLN A 55 -3.37 -13.60 -3.19
CA GLN A 55 -4.40 -13.45 -4.22
C GLN A 55 -5.41 -12.35 -3.89
N ALA A 56 -5.86 -12.27 -2.63
CA ALA A 56 -6.74 -11.19 -2.20
C ALA A 56 -6.03 -9.82 -2.29
N HIS A 57 -4.74 -9.77 -1.92
CA HIS A 57 -3.94 -8.54 -2.00
C HIS A 57 -3.79 -8.08 -3.46
N GLN A 58 -3.55 -9.00 -4.41
CA GLN A 58 -3.51 -8.71 -5.84
C GLN A 58 -4.81 -8.12 -6.36
N GLY A 59 -5.94 -8.76 -6.04
CA GLY A 59 -7.25 -8.29 -6.46
C GLY A 59 -7.57 -6.89 -5.90
N LEU A 60 -7.16 -6.63 -4.66
CA LEU A 60 -7.31 -5.31 -4.04
C LEU A 60 -6.50 -4.24 -4.79
N GLY A 61 -5.23 -4.51 -5.10
CA GLY A 61 -4.39 -3.58 -5.87
C GLY A 61 -4.97 -3.27 -7.26
N GLN A 62 -5.50 -4.29 -7.95
CA GLN A 62 -6.16 -4.12 -9.25
C GLN A 62 -7.44 -3.28 -9.13
N MET A 63 -8.22 -3.49 -8.07
CA MET A 63 -9.42 -2.69 -7.80
C MET A 63 -9.07 -1.22 -7.55
N TYR A 64 -7.98 -0.95 -6.83
CA TYR A 64 -7.58 0.43 -6.54
C TYR A 64 -7.35 1.28 -7.78
N VAL A 65 -6.72 0.71 -8.81
CA VAL A 65 -6.46 1.39 -10.09
C VAL A 65 -7.64 1.36 -11.06
N ALA A 66 -8.62 0.49 -10.84
CA ALA A 66 -9.79 0.34 -11.71
C ALA A 66 -10.95 1.30 -11.36
N ASP A 67 -10.96 1.87 -10.16
CA ASP A 67 -12.01 2.78 -9.68
C ASP A 67 -11.40 4.02 -9.04
N GLU A 68 -11.73 5.19 -9.62
CA GLU A 68 -11.15 6.49 -9.29
C GLU A 68 -11.31 6.86 -7.81
N ARG A 69 -12.35 6.35 -7.13
CA ARG A 69 -12.57 6.63 -5.69
C ARG A 69 -11.46 6.04 -4.83
N PHE A 70 -10.96 4.87 -5.21
CA PHE A 70 -9.84 4.24 -4.51
C PHE A 70 -8.50 4.79 -4.98
N THR A 71 -8.40 5.18 -6.26
CA THR A 71 -7.22 5.88 -6.78
C THR A 71 -6.98 7.20 -6.04
N ALA A 72 -8.03 8.00 -5.85
CA ALA A 72 -7.94 9.27 -5.13
C ALA A 72 -7.35 9.11 -3.72
N TYR A 73 -7.59 7.97 -3.05
CA TYR A 73 -7.12 7.73 -1.69
C TYR A 73 -5.59 7.89 -1.56
N TYR A 74 -4.82 7.26 -2.45
CA TYR A 74 -3.36 7.34 -2.40
C TYR A 74 -2.83 8.54 -3.19
N ASP A 75 -3.45 8.86 -4.32
CA ASP A 75 -2.97 9.93 -5.19
C ASP A 75 -3.08 11.32 -4.52
N GLU A 76 -4.15 11.58 -3.76
CA GLU A 76 -4.31 12.85 -3.03
C GLU A 76 -3.34 12.98 -1.85
N ARG A 77 -2.89 11.85 -1.27
CA ARG A 77 -2.06 11.83 -0.06
C ARG A 77 -0.57 11.68 -0.33
N SER A 78 -0.21 11.02 -1.43
CA SER A 78 1.18 10.69 -1.76
C SER A 78 1.63 11.23 -3.11
N GLY A 79 0.72 11.77 -3.93
CA GLY A 79 1.00 12.34 -5.24
C GLY A 79 0.43 11.52 -6.40
N ASN A 80 0.22 12.18 -7.55
CA ASN A 80 -0.34 11.53 -8.73
C ASN A 80 0.50 10.32 -9.15
N GLY A 81 -0.16 9.17 -9.36
CA GLY A 81 0.49 7.90 -9.68
C GLY A 81 0.84 7.03 -8.46
N ALA A 82 0.58 7.48 -7.23
CA ALA A 82 0.84 6.70 -6.02
C ALA A 82 0.06 5.38 -5.99
N THR A 83 -1.20 5.40 -6.42
CA THR A 83 -2.02 4.19 -6.50
C THR A 83 -1.45 3.19 -7.49
N GLN A 84 -0.98 3.67 -8.64
CA GLN A 84 -0.39 2.82 -9.65
C GLN A 84 0.92 2.20 -9.15
N ALA A 85 1.79 2.99 -8.53
CA ALA A 85 3.02 2.49 -7.91
C ALA A 85 2.72 1.43 -6.83
N LEU A 86 1.74 1.67 -5.97
CA LEU A 86 1.33 0.71 -4.95
C LEU A 86 0.83 -0.60 -5.59
N ASN A 87 -0.02 -0.53 -6.62
CA ASN A 87 -0.49 -1.72 -7.32
C ASN A 87 0.68 -2.50 -7.94
N GLU A 88 1.60 -1.84 -8.64
CA GLU A 88 2.77 -2.48 -9.25
C GLU A 88 3.64 -3.20 -8.21
N ILE A 89 3.89 -2.55 -7.07
CA ILE A 89 4.60 -3.15 -5.92
C ILE A 89 3.87 -4.38 -5.41
N ILE A 90 2.55 -4.31 -5.23
CA ILE A 90 1.72 -5.44 -4.80
C ILE A 90 1.89 -6.60 -5.77
N GLN A 91 1.65 -6.37 -7.07
CA GLN A 91 1.75 -7.42 -8.09
C GLN A 91 3.15 -8.06 -8.10
N HIS A 92 4.22 -7.27 -7.93
CA HIS A 92 5.59 -7.78 -7.91
C HIS A 92 5.86 -8.78 -6.78
N TYR A 93 5.36 -8.50 -5.56
CA TYR A 93 5.69 -9.29 -4.37
C TYR A 93 4.68 -10.40 -4.05
N THR A 94 3.50 -10.42 -4.68
CA THR A 94 2.51 -11.50 -4.52
C THR A 94 2.56 -12.53 -5.64
N SER A 95 3.24 -12.24 -6.75
CA SER A 95 3.33 -13.15 -7.92
C SER A 95 4.55 -14.08 -7.87
N LYS A 96 5.31 -14.10 -6.77
CA LYS A 96 6.51 -14.93 -6.58
C LYS A 96 6.25 -16.13 -5.69
#